data_AF-A0AAW5WUS5-F1
#
_entry.id   AF-A0AAW5WUS5-F1
#
_cell.length_a   1.000
_cell.length_b   1.000
_cell.length_c   1.000
_cell.angle_alpha   90.00
_cell.angle_beta   90.00
_cell.angle_gamma   90.00
#
_symmetry.space_group_name_H-M   'P 1'
#
loop_
_entity.id
_entity.type
_entity.pdbx_description
1 polymer ?
#
loop_
_entity_poly.entity_id
_entity_poly.type
_entity_poly.pdbx_seq_one_letter_code
_entity_poly.pdbx_strand_id
1 'polypeptide(L)'
;MKLTAKQRLFADEYIKSGNATQSAIKAGYSDNYAKHRVDKLLLNVGVKSYIDAKMSEIESHKIADAKEVLQFYTRVLREEETEEVALPAGDDVITVEKKPSFKDRLSAAKELMKRYPLSDPMVQAQLKKVTADARVAEARAKALEDNGQDMELLLDKMLDVVTKEDKKDELK
;
A
#
# COMPACT_ATOMS: atom_id res chain seq x y z
N MET A 1 38.40 -3.21 -10.93
CA MET A 1 38.95 -4.24 -11.85
C MET A 1 37.82 -4.77 -12.73
N LYS A 2 38.06 -4.98 -14.02
CA LYS A 2 37.06 -5.49 -14.97
C LYS A 2 37.06 -7.03 -14.94
N LEU A 3 35.90 -7.67 -14.76
CA LEU A 3 35.80 -9.14 -14.81
C LEU A 3 36.13 -9.67 -16.20
N THR A 4 36.81 -10.82 -16.25
CA THR A 4 36.97 -11.57 -17.50
C THR A 4 35.64 -12.21 -17.92
N ALA A 5 35.51 -12.57 -19.20
CA ALA A 5 34.31 -13.22 -19.72
C ALA A 5 33.97 -14.53 -18.96
N LYS A 6 34.98 -15.35 -18.65
CA LYS A 6 34.81 -16.60 -17.88
C LYS A 6 34.39 -16.36 -16.43
N GLN A 7 34.91 -15.32 -15.79
CA GLN A 7 34.52 -14.94 -14.42
C GLN A 7 33.07 -14.44 -14.36
N ARG A 8 32.65 -13.66 -15.36
CA ARG A 8 31.27 -13.20 -15.49
C ARG A 8 30.32 -14.38 -15.70
N LEU A 9 30.63 -15.27 -16.65
CA LEU A 9 29.82 -16.46 -16.94
C LEU A 9 29.69 -17.37 -15.71
N PHE A 10 30.77 -17.55 -14.94
CA PHE A 10 30.72 -18.24 -13.66
C PHE A 10 29.75 -17.58 -12.68
N ALA A 11 29.86 -16.26 -12.51
CA ALA A 11 29.00 -15.53 -11.60
C ALA A 11 27.52 -15.62 -12.02
N ASP A 12 27.21 -15.48 -13.30
CA ASP A 12 25.85 -15.59 -13.83
C ASP A 12 25.26 -16.99 -13.61
N GLU A 13 26.03 -18.07 -13.83
CA GLU A 13 25.58 -19.44 -13.55
C GLU A 13 25.46 -19.72 -12.05
N TYR A 14 26.30 -19.11 -11.23
CA TYR A 14 26.25 -19.24 -9.77
C TYR A 14 25.02 -18.56 -9.19
N ILE A 15 24.68 -17.37 -9.67
CA ILE A 15 23.44 -16.65 -9.29
C ILE A 15 22.19 -17.51 -9.59
N LYS A 16 22.17 -18.22 -10.72
CA LYS A 16 21.03 -19.08 -11.11
C LYS A 16 20.92 -20.35 -10.26
N SER A 17 22.05 -20.99 -9.98
CA SER A 17 22.08 -22.38 -9.47
C SER A 17 22.45 -22.52 -8.01
N GLY A 18 23.12 -21.52 -7.41
CA GLY A 18 23.72 -21.60 -6.08
C GLY A 18 24.85 -22.63 -5.96
N ASN A 19 25.22 -23.33 -7.05
CA ASN A 19 26.22 -24.39 -7.03
C ASN A 19 27.52 -23.93 -7.69
N ALA A 20 28.55 -23.68 -6.88
CA ALA A 20 29.82 -23.13 -7.35
C ALA A 20 30.53 -24.07 -8.34
N THR A 21 30.67 -25.35 -8.00
CA THR A 21 31.37 -26.34 -8.82
C THR A 21 30.74 -26.49 -10.21
N GLN A 22 29.41 -26.65 -10.26
CA GLN A 22 28.68 -26.76 -11.54
C GLN A 22 28.76 -25.47 -12.35
N SER A 23 28.67 -24.32 -11.70
CA SER A 23 28.80 -23.02 -12.35
C SER A 23 30.19 -22.82 -12.97
N ALA A 24 31.25 -23.28 -12.29
CA ALA A 24 32.61 -23.21 -12.82
C ALA A 24 32.80 -24.12 -14.04
N ILE A 25 32.25 -25.35 -14.01
CA ILE A 25 32.29 -26.26 -15.16
C ILE A 25 31.58 -25.63 -16.37
N LYS A 26 30.36 -25.12 -16.18
CA LYS A 26 29.59 -24.44 -17.24
C LYS A 26 30.27 -23.19 -17.77
N ALA A 27 31.01 -22.47 -16.91
CA ALA A 27 31.80 -21.31 -17.31
C ALA A 27 33.11 -21.66 -18.07
N GLY A 28 33.37 -22.95 -18.30
CA GLY A 28 34.52 -23.43 -19.05
C GLY A 28 35.82 -23.48 -18.25
N TYR A 29 35.73 -23.69 -16.93
CA TYR A 29 36.86 -24.10 -16.10
C TYR A 29 37.00 -25.63 -16.13
N SER A 30 38.23 -26.14 -15.97
CA SER A 30 38.45 -27.58 -15.91
C SER A 30 37.84 -28.19 -14.66
N ASP A 31 37.44 -29.47 -14.73
CA ASP A 31 36.91 -30.23 -13.60
C ASP A 31 37.82 -30.17 -12.36
N ASN A 32 39.13 -30.28 -12.56
CA ASN A 32 40.11 -30.20 -11.49
C ASN A 32 40.08 -28.80 -10.81
N TYR A 33 39.95 -27.73 -11.60
CA TYR A 33 39.82 -26.38 -11.06
C TYR A 33 38.49 -26.19 -10.33
N ALA A 34 37.38 -26.62 -10.93
CA ALA A 34 36.04 -26.51 -10.35
C ALA A 34 35.92 -27.27 -9.01
N LYS A 35 36.56 -28.43 -8.87
CA LYS A 35 36.51 -29.24 -7.64
C LYS A 35 37.40 -28.70 -6.52
N HIS A 36 38.59 -28.19 -6.84
CA HIS A 36 39.61 -27.90 -5.82
C HIS A 36 39.94 -26.41 -5.64
N ARG A 37 39.49 -25.54 -6.55
CA ARG A 37 39.88 -24.12 -6.57
C ARG A 37 38.71 -23.15 -6.75
N VAL A 38 37.46 -23.64 -6.80
CA VAL A 38 36.29 -22.78 -7.01
C VAL A 38 36.10 -21.75 -5.89
N ASP A 39 36.52 -22.05 -4.66
CA ASP A 39 36.48 -21.10 -3.53
C ASP A 39 37.28 -19.84 -3.82
N LYS A 40 38.42 -19.96 -4.53
CA LYS A 40 39.22 -18.80 -4.94
C LYS A 40 38.48 -17.92 -5.94
N LEU A 41 37.57 -18.49 -6.71
CA LEU A 41 36.75 -17.75 -7.67
C LEU A 41 35.65 -16.96 -6.94
N LEU A 42 35.05 -17.54 -5.89
CA LEU A 42 34.09 -16.86 -5.02
C LEU A 42 34.75 -15.75 -4.17
N LEU A 43 35.96 -15.98 -3.68
CA LEU A 43 36.73 -15.01 -2.91
C LEU A 43 37.35 -13.90 -3.77
N ASN A 44 37.28 -14.02 -5.10
CA ASN A 44 37.77 -12.97 -5.99
C ASN A 44 36.90 -11.72 -5.81
N VAL A 45 37.52 -10.60 -5.39
CA VAL A 45 36.82 -9.34 -5.11
C VAL A 45 35.93 -8.88 -6.27
N GLY A 46 36.41 -9.01 -7.52
CA GLY A 46 35.62 -8.63 -8.70
C GLY A 46 34.39 -9.51 -8.88
N VAL A 47 34.54 -10.84 -8.74
CA VAL A 47 33.44 -11.80 -8.84
C VAL A 47 32.42 -11.59 -7.73
N LYS A 48 32.88 -11.45 -6.49
CA LYS A 48 32.02 -11.19 -5.33
C LYS A 48 31.21 -9.91 -5.50
N SER A 49 31.87 -8.79 -5.83
CA SER A 49 31.16 -7.51 -6.03
C SER A 49 30.15 -7.58 -7.18
N TYR A 50 30.43 -8.34 -8.24
CA TYR A 50 29.48 -8.51 -9.34
C TYR A 50 28.26 -9.36 -8.93
N ILE A 51 28.47 -10.45 -8.18
CA ILE A 51 27.39 -11.27 -7.64
C ILE A 51 26.53 -10.44 -6.69
N ASP A 52 27.14 -9.73 -5.75
CA ASP A 52 26.43 -8.90 -4.76
C ASP A 52 25.59 -7.82 -5.46
N ALA A 53 26.15 -7.14 -6.47
CA ALA A 53 25.42 -6.13 -7.24
C ALA A 53 24.23 -6.72 -8.00
N LYS A 54 24.42 -7.87 -8.67
CA LYS A 54 23.34 -8.53 -9.42
C LYS A 54 22.27 -9.10 -8.51
N MET A 55 22.64 -9.66 -7.37
CA MET A 55 21.68 -10.11 -6.36
C MET A 55 20.90 -8.93 -5.79
N SER A 56 21.55 -7.80 -5.50
CA SER A 56 20.84 -6.59 -5.05
C SER A 56 19.88 -6.04 -6.11
N GLU A 57 20.25 -6.11 -7.39
CA GLU A 57 19.37 -5.75 -8.51
C GLU A 57 18.16 -6.70 -8.58
N ILE A 58 18.39 -8.01 -8.51
CA ILE A 58 17.32 -9.01 -8.47
C ILE A 58 16.39 -8.79 -7.26
N GLU A 59 16.93 -8.58 -6.06
CA GLU A 59 16.14 -8.29 -4.86
C GLU A 59 15.36 -6.97 -5.00
N SER A 60 15.96 -5.94 -5.62
CA SER A 60 15.25 -4.67 -5.89
C SER A 60 14.08 -4.82 -6.84
N HIS A 61 14.11 -5.81 -7.74
CA HIS A 61 12.98 -6.13 -8.64
C HIS A 61 11.94 -7.08 -8.01
N LYS A 62 12.22 -7.72 -6.87
CA LYS A 62 11.25 -8.60 -6.19
C LYS A 62 10.19 -7.82 -5.42
N ILE A 63 10.54 -6.64 -4.91
CA ILE A 63 9.63 -5.78 -4.16
C ILE A 63 9.35 -4.56 -5.02
N ALA A 64 8.06 -4.33 -5.33
CA ALA A 64 7.66 -3.14 -6.06
C ALA A 64 8.13 -1.89 -5.30
N ASP A 65 8.91 -1.05 -5.96
CA ASP A 65 9.33 0.21 -5.36
C ASP A 65 8.17 1.22 -5.29
N ALA A 66 8.37 2.33 -4.59
CA ALA A 66 7.31 3.34 -4.43
C ALA A 66 6.82 3.90 -5.78
N LYS A 67 7.69 4.00 -6.79
CA LYS A 67 7.34 4.49 -8.12
C LYS A 67 6.53 3.45 -8.88
N GLU A 68 6.89 2.17 -8.81
CA GLU A 68 6.15 1.07 -9.43
C GLU A 68 4.73 0.94 -8.86
N VAL A 69 4.59 1.09 -7.53
CA VAL A 69 3.27 1.10 -6.87
C VAL A 69 2.41 2.27 -7.36
N LEU A 70 2.98 3.47 -7.50
CA LEU A 70 2.27 4.64 -8.02
C LEU A 70 1.87 4.46 -9.50
N GLN A 71 2.76 3.88 -10.31
CA GLN A 71 2.46 3.55 -11.70
C GLN A 71 1.31 2.56 -11.78
N PHE A 72 1.31 1.50 -10.95
CA PHE A 72 0.21 0.54 -10.89
C PHE A 72 -1.14 1.21 -10.58
N TYR A 73 -1.23 2.03 -9.52
CA TYR A 73 -2.47 2.75 -9.22
C TYR A 73 -2.91 3.68 -10.34
N THR A 74 -1.97 4.29 -11.06
CA THR A 74 -2.27 5.14 -12.22
C THR A 74 -2.87 4.32 -13.36
N ARG A 75 -2.32 3.14 -13.66
CA ARG A 75 -2.84 2.23 -14.70
C ARG A 75 -4.22 1.70 -14.34
N VAL A 76 -4.46 1.34 -13.08
CA VAL A 76 -5.80 0.98 -12.58
C VAL A 76 -6.79 2.13 -12.78
N LEU A 77 -6.41 3.36 -12.43
CA LEU A 77 -7.27 4.54 -12.57
C LEU A 77 -7.67 4.81 -14.03
N ARG A 78 -6.75 4.54 -14.97
CA ARG A 78 -6.90 4.71 -16.43
C ARG A 78 -7.53 3.52 -17.14
N GLU A 79 -7.88 2.45 -16.41
CA GLU A 79 -8.41 1.20 -16.98
C GLU A 79 -7.46 0.53 -17.97
N GLU A 80 -6.15 0.62 -17.70
CA GLU A 80 -5.09 -0.05 -18.46
C GLU A 80 -4.79 -1.46 -17.91
N GLU A 81 -5.31 -1.79 -16.73
CA GLU A 81 -5.24 -3.13 -16.13
C GLU A 81 -6.57 -3.86 -16.31
N THR A 82 -6.55 -5.18 -16.21
CA THR A 82 -7.74 -6.04 -16.23
C THR A 82 -7.64 -7.12 -15.15
N GLU A 83 -8.79 -7.64 -14.74
CA GLU A 83 -8.91 -8.75 -13.79
C GLU A 83 -9.77 -9.87 -14.39
N GLU A 84 -9.43 -11.11 -14.09
CA GLU A 84 -10.25 -12.26 -14.42
C GLU A 84 -11.26 -12.53 -13.31
N VAL A 85 -12.54 -12.62 -13.67
CA VAL A 85 -13.63 -12.90 -12.73
C VAL A 85 -14.37 -14.15 -13.18
N ALA A 86 -14.52 -15.10 -12.26
CA ALA A 86 -15.36 -16.27 -12.45
C ALA A 86 -16.84 -15.88 -12.24
N LEU A 87 -17.66 -16.08 -13.26
CA LEU A 87 -19.10 -15.83 -13.23
C LEU A 87 -19.87 -17.15 -13.43
N PRO A 88 -20.99 -17.35 -12.70
CA PRO A 88 -21.87 -18.47 -12.93
C PRO A 88 -22.61 -18.30 -14.27
N ALA A 89 -22.64 -19.37 -15.07
CA ALA A 89 -23.35 -19.45 -16.34
C ALA A 89 -24.19 -20.73 -16.37
N GLY A 90 -25.32 -20.72 -15.67
CA GLY A 90 -26.13 -21.92 -15.46
C GLY A 90 -25.44 -22.88 -14.48
N ASP A 91 -25.22 -24.12 -14.93
CA ASP A 91 -24.48 -25.15 -14.15
C ASP A 91 -22.95 -25.02 -14.29
N ASP A 92 -22.47 -24.18 -15.21
CA ASP A 92 -21.04 -23.97 -15.48
C ASP A 92 -20.51 -22.66 -14.87
N VAL A 93 -19.19 -22.55 -14.77
CA VAL A 93 -18.48 -21.32 -14.40
C VAL A 93 -17.65 -20.86 -15.59
N ILE A 94 -17.87 -19.61 -16.03
CA ILE A 94 -17.07 -18.98 -17.07
C ILE A 94 -16.13 -17.94 -16.46
N THR A 95 -14.89 -17.90 -16.91
CA THR A 95 -13.96 -16.84 -16.57
C THR A 95 -14.05 -15.74 -17.61
N VAL A 96 -14.28 -14.51 -17.18
CA VAL A 96 -14.31 -13.34 -18.05
C VAL A 96 -13.27 -12.32 -17.61
N GLU A 97 -12.61 -11.70 -18.59
CA GLU A 97 -11.71 -10.58 -18.35
C GLU A 97 -12.51 -9.28 -18.26
N LYS A 98 -12.28 -8.50 -17.20
CA LYS A 98 -13.01 -7.27 -16.92
C LYS A 98 -12.04 -6.16 -16.51
N LYS A 99 -12.37 -4.93 -16.89
CA LYS A 99 -11.70 -3.73 -16.38
C LYS A 99 -12.00 -3.50 -14.88
N PRO A 100 -11.08 -2.82 -14.15
CA PRO A 100 -11.29 -2.40 -12.78
C PRO A 100 -12.63 -1.69 -12.59
N SER A 101 -13.36 -2.05 -11.53
CA SER A 101 -14.63 -1.41 -11.24
C SER A 101 -14.44 0.05 -10.78
N PHE A 102 -15.54 0.81 -10.75
CA PHE A 102 -15.52 2.16 -10.17
C PHE A 102 -15.01 2.19 -8.72
N LYS A 103 -15.28 1.14 -7.92
CA LYS A 103 -14.81 1.05 -6.53
C LYS A 103 -13.30 0.87 -6.47
N ASP A 104 -12.73 0.08 -7.39
CA ASP A 104 -11.29 -0.18 -7.44
C ASP A 104 -10.55 1.07 -7.90
N ARG A 105 -11.06 1.74 -8.94
CA ARG A 105 -10.57 3.03 -9.42
C ARG A 105 -10.64 4.11 -8.34
N LEU A 106 -11.74 4.17 -7.57
CA LEU A 106 -11.88 5.10 -6.45
C LEU A 106 -10.86 4.82 -5.34
N SER A 107 -10.58 3.53 -5.09
CA SER A 107 -9.58 3.12 -4.10
C SER A 107 -8.17 3.50 -4.56
N ALA A 108 -7.82 3.24 -5.82
CA ALA A 108 -6.57 3.68 -6.43
C ALA A 108 -6.41 5.21 -6.39
N ALA A 109 -7.46 5.97 -6.71
CA ALA A 109 -7.46 7.43 -6.63
C ALA A 109 -7.20 7.94 -5.20
N LYS A 110 -7.83 7.33 -4.19
CA LYS A 110 -7.59 7.66 -2.77
C LYS A 110 -6.15 7.38 -2.37
N GLU A 111 -5.60 6.23 -2.76
CA GLU A 111 -4.22 5.84 -2.45
C GLU A 111 -3.18 6.74 -3.13
N LEU A 112 -3.48 7.24 -4.33
CA LEU A 112 -2.69 8.28 -5.01
C LEU A 112 -2.78 9.62 -4.27
N MET A 113 -3.99 10.09 -3.93
CA MET A 113 -4.20 11.36 -3.23
C MET A 113 -3.58 11.40 -1.82
N LYS A 114 -3.56 10.28 -1.08
CA LYS A 114 -2.89 10.19 0.22
C LYS A 114 -1.38 10.46 0.13
N ARG A 115 -0.77 10.07 -0.99
CA ARG A 115 0.69 10.17 -1.23
C ARG A 115 1.06 11.43 -2.01
N TYR A 116 0.14 11.93 -2.83
CA TYR A 116 0.17 13.23 -3.49
C TYR A 116 -0.89 14.17 -2.91
N PRO A 117 -0.83 14.53 -1.62
CA PRO A 117 -1.54 15.71 -1.19
C PRO A 117 -0.78 16.90 -1.80
N LEU A 118 -1.24 17.32 -2.99
CA LEU A 118 -1.28 18.73 -3.36
C LEU A 118 0.06 19.37 -3.77
N SER A 119 0.51 19.10 -4.99
CA SER A 119 1.45 20.00 -5.67
C SER A 119 0.83 21.35 -6.06
N ASP A 120 -0.50 21.47 -5.99
CA ASP A 120 -1.24 22.69 -6.30
C ASP A 120 -1.62 23.48 -5.03
N PRO A 121 -1.09 24.71 -4.83
CA PRO A 121 -1.40 25.57 -3.68
C PRO A 121 -2.88 25.89 -3.49
N MET A 122 -3.67 25.94 -4.57
CA MET A 122 -5.09 26.27 -4.51
C MET A 122 -5.91 25.10 -3.97
N VAL A 123 -5.58 23.88 -4.38
CA VAL A 123 -6.22 22.67 -3.83
C VAL A 123 -5.89 22.55 -2.32
N GLN A 124 -4.69 22.98 -1.89
CA GLN A 124 -4.33 23.00 -0.45
C GLN A 124 -5.21 23.94 0.35
N ALA A 125 -5.36 25.17 -0.16
CA ALA A 125 -6.15 26.20 0.49
C ALA A 125 -7.62 25.75 0.61
N GLN A 126 -8.17 25.15 -0.45
CA GLN A 126 -9.54 24.65 -0.45
C GLN A 126 -9.74 23.50 0.54
N LEU A 127 -8.79 22.56 0.63
CA LEU A 127 -8.87 21.44 1.57
C LEU A 127 -8.75 21.92 3.03
N LYS A 128 -7.86 22.87 3.31
CA LYS A 128 -7.75 23.51 4.63
C LYS A 128 -9.02 24.25 5.01
N LYS A 129 -9.65 24.94 4.06
CA LYS A 129 -10.94 25.59 4.28
C LYS A 129 -12.03 24.56 4.62
N VAL A 130 -12.19 23.52 3.81
CA VAL A 130 -13.20 22.47 4.03
C VAL A 130 -13.00 21.76 5.36
N THR A 131 -11.76 21.47 5.74
CA THR A 131 -11.46 20.84 7.04
C THR A 131 -11.68 21.78 8.23
N ALA A 132 -11.40 23.08 8.09
CA ALA A 132 -11.75 24.08 9.09
C ALA A 132 -13.27 24.23 9.23
N ASP A 133 -13.99 24.30 8.10
CA ASP A 133 -15.46 24.40 8.07
C ASP A 133 -16.11 23.16 8.70
N ALA A 134 -15.58 21.97 8.44
CA ALA A 134 -16.02 20.72 9.07
C ALA A 134 -15.81 20.74 10.60
N ARG A 135 -14.64 21.18 11.08
CA ARG A 135 -14.40 21.33 12.52
C ARG A 135 -15.33 22.34 13.19
N VAL A 136 -15.59 23.47 12.52
CA VAL A 136 -16.53 24.48 13.02
C VAL A 136 -17.94 23.90 13.07
N ALA A 137 -18.35 23.11 12.07
CA ALA A 137 -19.65 22.43 12.07
C ALA A 137 -19.75 21.39 13.19
N GLU A 138 -18.73 20.57 13.41
CA GLU A 138 -18.67 19.60 14.52
C GLU A 138 -18.72 20.29 15.88
N ALA A 139 -17.95 21.37 16.08
CA ALA A 139 -17.96 22.13 17.32
C ALA A 139 -19.32 22.80 17.58
N ARG A 140 -19.97 23.31 16.53
CA ARG A 140 -21.33 23.87 16.61
C ARG A 140 -22.36 22.80 16.94
N ALA A 141 -22.29 21.64 16.31
CA ALA A 141 -23.21 20.52 16.58
C ALA A 141 -23.09 20.06 18.03
N LYS A 142 -21.86 19.90 18.53
CA LYS A 142 -21.61 19.53 19.93
C LYS A 142 -22.14 20.57 20.92
N ALA A 143 -21.90 21.85 20.67
CA ALA A 143 -22.43 22.93 21.52
C ALA A 143 -23.97 22.98 21.52
N LEU A 144 -24.63 22.62 20.41
CA LEU A 144 -26.08 22.52 20.33
C LEU A 144 -26.62 21.32 21.11
N GLU A 145 -25.94 20.17 21.07
CA GLU A 145 -26.29 18.99 21.87
C GLU A 145 -26.14 19.26 23.38
N ASP A 146 -25.02 19.84 23.80
CA ASP A 146 -24.75 20.17 25.20
C ASP A 146 -25.81 21.17 25.74
N ASN A 147 -26.12 22.23 24.98
CA ASN A 147 -27.16 23.19 25.35
C ASN A 147 -28.58 22.59 25.34
N GLY A 148 -28.85 21.64 24.45
CA GLY A 148 -30.13 20.93 24.39
C GLY A 148 -30.37 20.07 25.63
N GLN A 149 -29.33 19.36 26.07
CA GLN A 149 -29.36 18.54 27.29
C GLN A 149 -29.59 19.39 28.55
N ASP A 150 -28.94 20.54 28.64
CA ASP A 150 -29.13 21.47 29.77
C ASP A 150 -30.57 22.03 29.84
N MET A 151 -31.19 22.30 28.69
CA MET A 151 -32.60 22.73 28.63
C MET A 151 -33.57 21.61 29.00
N GLU A 152 -33.29 20.37 28.60
CA GLU A 152 -34.11 19.21 28.92
C GLU A 152 -34.10 18.92 30.43
N LEU A 153 -32.93 19.00 31.07
CA LEU A 153 -32.78 18.90 32.53
C LEU A 153 -33.50 20.02 33.30
N LEU A 154 -33.52 21.23 32.74
CA LEU A 154 -34.25 22.36 33.33
C LEU A 154 -35.77 22.16 33.20
N LEU A 155 -36.25 21.73 32.04
CA LEU A 155 -37.67 21.45 31.82
C LEU A 155 -38.17 20.32 32.73
N ASP A 156 -37.38 19.25 32.87
CA ASP A 156 -37.72 18.13 33.75
C ASP A 156 -37.83 18.60 35.22
N LYS A 157 -36.87 19.40 35.70
CA LYS A 157 -36.95 20.02 37.03
C LYS A 157 -38.16 20.94 37.20
N MET A 158 -38.55 21.70 36.18
CA MET A 158 -39.73 22.57 36.26
C MET A 158 -41.03 21.76 36.29
N LEU A 159 -41.14 20.72 35.47
CA LEU A 159 -42.25 19.76 35.50
C LEU A 159 -42.39 19.08 36.87
N ASP A 160 -41.26 18.71 37.47
CA ASP A 160 -41.21 18.06 38.77
C ASP A 160 -41.61 18.99 39.93
N VAL A 161 -41.43 20.31 39.77
CA VAL A 161 -41.91 21.34 40.72
C VAL A 161 -43.41 21.58 40.56
N VAL A 162 -43.89 21.76 39.33
CA VAL A 162 -45.33 21.99 39.04
C VAL A 162 -46.17 20.81 39.53
N THR A 163 -45.73 19.57 39.24
CA THR A 163 -46.44 18.36 39.70
C THR A 163 -46.40 18.14 41.22
N LYS A 164 -45.45 18.76 41.94
CA LYS A 164 -45.41 18.77 43.41
C LYS A 164 -46.29 19.87 44.02
N GLU A 165 -46.52 20.97 43.32
CA GLU A 165 -47.46 22.02 43.73
C GLU A 165 -48.91 21.54 43.58
N ASP A 166 -49.26 20.88 42.47
CA ASP A 166 -50.62 20.33 42.26
C ASP A 166 -51.05 19.32 43.33
N LYS A 167 -50.13 18.46 43.79
CA LYS A 167 -50.40 17.47 44.86
C LYS A 167 -50.58 18.10 46.25
N LYS A 168 -50.16 19.35 46.45
CA LYS A 168 -50.26 20.06 47.73
C LYS A 168 -51.61 20.76 47.90
N ASP A 169 -52.27 21.09 46.79
CA ASP A 169 -53.59 21.75 46.77
C ASP A 169 -54.77 20.76 46.82
N GLU A 170 -54.57 19.47 46.52
CA GLU A 170 -55.59 18.42 46.70
C GLU A 170 -55.74 17.91 48.15
N LEU A 171 -54.89 18.36 49.08
CA LEU A 171 -54.85 17.91 50.49
C LEU A 171 -55.36 18.94 51.51
N LYS A 172 -56.07 19.98 51.05
CA LYS A 172 -56.70 21.00 51.92
C LYS A 172 -58.22 21.01 51.83
#